data_AF-A7S7V1-F1
#
_entry.id   AF-A7S7V1-F1
#
_cell.length_a   1.000
_cell.length_b   1.000
_cell.length_c   1.000
_cell.angle_alpha   90.00
_cell.angle_beta   90.00
_cell.angle_gamma   90.00
#
_symmetry.space_group_name_H-M   'P 1'
#
loop_
_entity.id
_entity.type
_entity.pdbx_description
1 polymer ?
#
loop_
_entity_poly.entity_id
_entity_poly.type
_entity_poly.pdbx_seq_one_letter_code
_entity_poly.pdbx_strand_id
1 'polypeptide(L)'
;MSAVPPDLYLGCYYDGGDENRDFANYTSRILALTPKNCNARCLELGYMFFGLQDYTECRCNNAYGRHNKLSESSCSNTCRGNSRLRCGGSYINSVYRIEKLLSQFLGCYKEGTPRDLWGDQSLLDGTLSAPEVCVERCKKKGFHFAAVKNYAVCSCGVSFGRYGKANPKDCNPKCGSGEHCSKIDANSIYRTVEADLYLGCYIDHATRDLPWLYPIKHGDNTPINCCAR
;
A
#
# COMPACT_ATOMS: atom_id res chain seq x y z
N MET A 1 20.32 5.86 -2.85
CA MET A 1 19.12 6.43 -2.20
C MET A 1 18.77 5.56 -1.00
N SER A 2 18.69 6.14 0.21
CA SER A 2 18.47 5.39 1.46
C SER A 2 17.23 5.84 2.25
N ALA A 3 16.53 6.86 1.76
CA ALA A 3 15.20 7.23 2.22
C ALA A 3 14.13 6.38 1.52
N VAL A 4 12.94 6.36 2.11
CA VAL A 4 11.70 5.87 1.49
C VAL A 4 10.88 7.08 0.98
N PRO A 5 9.85 6.88 0.13
CA PRO A 5 8.93 7.95 -0.26
C PRO A 5 8.34 8.73 0.93
N PRO A 6 8.24 10.08 0.87
CA PRO A 6 7.79 10.90 2.01
C PRO A 6 6.37 10.62 2.49
N ASP A 7 5.50 10.16 1.60
CA ASP A 7 4.11 9.77 1.83
C ASP A 7 3.97 8.47 2.65
N LEU A 8 5.04 7.68 2.79
CA LEU A 8 5.06 6.57 3.74
C LEU A 8 5.25 7.04 5.19
N TYR A 9 5.66 8.28 5.46
CA TYR A 9 5.92 8.77 6.81
C TYR A 9 4.63 9.21 7.52
N LEU A 10 4.30 8.54 8.62
CA LEU A 10 3.07 8.76 9.38
C LEU A 10 3.27 9.76 10.53
N GLY A 11 4.52 9.96 10.97
CA GLY A 11 4.93 10.97 11.95
C GLY A 11 5.76 10.42 13.11
N CYS A 12 6.02 11.28 14.08
CA CYS A 12 6.69 10.92 15.33
C CYS A 12 5.72 10.40 16.40
N TYR A 13 5.98 9.24 17.01
CA TYR A 13 5.11 8.63 18.03
C TYR A 13 5.91 8.15 19.25
N TYR A 14 5.32 8.30 20.45
CA TYR A 14 5.87 7.69 21.65
C TYR A 14 5.70 6.17 21.59
N ASP A 15 6.77 5.41 21.85
CA ASP A 15 6.73 3.94 21.80
C ASP A 15 6.30 3.32 23.13
N GLY A 16 6.16 4.10 24.21
CA GLY A 16 5.95 3.53 25.56
C GLY A 16 7.22 2.90 26.15
N GLY A 17 7.17 2.51 27.42
CA GLY A 17 8.25 1.77 28.09
C GLY A 17 8.30 0.28 27.74
N ASP A 18 9.30 -0.45 28.20
CA ASP A 18 9.58 -1.83 27.75
C ASP A 18 8.44 -2.83 27.99
N GLU A 19 7.68 -2.68 29.08
CA GLU A 19 6.50 -3.52 29.37
C GLU A 19 5.26 -3.16 28.53
N ASN A 20 5.27 -2.03 27.83
CA ASN A 20 4.09 -1.44 27.21
C ASN A 20 4.38 -0.80 25.84
N ARG A 21 5.23 -1.47 25.05
CA ARG A 21 5.67 -0.96 23.74
C ARG A 21 4.51 -0.84 22.74
N ASP A 22 4.49 0.21 21.93
CA ASP A 22 3.63 0.35 20.74
C ASP A 22 4.13 -0.59 19.64
N PHE A 23 5.44 -0.58 19.34
CA PHE A 23 6.10 -1.53 18.45
C PHE A 23 6.69 -2.73 19.20
N ALA A 24 5.81 -3.59 19.72
CA ALA A 24 6.20 -4.77 20.50
C ALA A 24 6.53 -6.02 19.67
N ASN A 25 6.04 -6.15 18.44
CA ASN A 25 6.03 -7.44 17.72
C ASN A 25 7.38 -7.93 17.21
N TYR A 26 8.24 -7.04 16.70
CA TYR A 26 9.59 -7.38 16.26
C TYR A 26 10.52 -6.18 16.41
N THR A 27 11.75 -6.44 16.86
CA THR A 27 12.84 -5.46 16.90
C THR A 27 14.14 -6.08 16.40
N SER A 28 14.97 -5.27 15.76
CA SER A 28 16.30 -5.66 15.29
C SER A 28 17.23 -4.44 15.29
N ARG A 29 18.50 -4.62 15.69
CA ARG A 29 19.50 -3.56 15.63
C ARG A 29 20.28 -3.65 14.32
N ILE A 30 20.17 -2.63 13.47
CA ILE A 30 20.86 -2.52 12.19
C ILE A 30 21.97 -1.48 12.32
N LEU A 31 23.24 -1.91 12.26
CA LEU A 31 24.41 -1.04 12.47
C LEU A 31 24.45 0.16 11.50
N ALA A 32 23.97 -0.03 10.27
CA ALA A 32 23.80 1.02 9.28
C ALA A 32 22.30 1.26 8.98
N LEU A 33 21.48 1.45 10.03
CA LEU A 33 20.04 1.67 9.89
C LEU A 33 19.74 2.84 8.94
N THR A 34 18.79 2.61 8.05
CA THR A 34 18.14 3.63 7.20
C THR A 34 16.66 3.27 7.04
N PRO A 35 15.77 4.23 6.73
CA PRO A 35 14.36 3.92 6.46
C PRO A 35 14.20 2.80 5.42
N LYS A 36 15.01 2.81 4.35
CA LYS A 36 14.92 1.82 3.27
C LYS A 36 15.25 0.39 3.71
N ASN A 37 16.29 0.17 4.54
CA ASN A 37 16.63 -1.20 4.96
C ASN A 37 15.73 -1.73 6.08
N CYS A 38 15.16 -0.86 6.92
CA CYS A 38 14.10 -1.27 7.84
C CYS A 38 12.79 -1.62 7.13
N ASN A 39 12.36 -0.80 6.15
CA ASN A 39 11.24 -1.10 5.26
C ASN A 39 11.39 -2.49 4.62
N ALA A 40 12.55 -2.77 4.01
CA ALA A 40 12.83 -4.07 3.39
C ALA A 40 12.73 -5.24 4.40
N ARG A 41 13.26 -5.07 5.62
CA ARG A 41 13.24 -6.11 6.66
C ARG A 41 11.83 -6.37 7.20
N CYS A 42 11.07 -5.32 7.49
CA CYS A 42 9.70 -5.46 7.99
C CYS A 42 8.75 -5.98 6.89
N LEU A 43 9.01 -5.67 5.62
CA LEU A 43 8.32 -6.23 4.45
C LEU A 43 8.57 -7.73 4.30
N GLU A 44 9.82 -8.18 4.39
CA GLU A 44 10.20 -9.59 4.37
C GLU A 44 9.46 -10.40 5.45
N LEU A 45 9.28 -9.80 6.63
CA LEU A 45 8.58 -10.37 7.77
C LEU A 45 7.04 -10.22 7.71
N GLY A 46 6.51 -9.57 6.67
CA GLY A 46 5.06 -9.43 6.44
C GLY A 46 4.34 -8.42 7.33
N TYR A 47 5.06 -7.48 7.96
CA TYR A 47 4.45 -6.42 8.76
C TYR A 47 3.89 -5.26 7.92
N MET A 48 2.99 -4.48 8.50
CA MET A 48 2.30 -3.35 7.86
C MET A 48 3.03 -2.02 8.06
N PHE A 49 3.67 -1.85 9.22
CA PHE A 49 4.36 -0.63 9.65
C PHE A 49 5.78 -0.95 10.14
N PHE A 50 6.65 0.06 10.05
CA PHE A 50 7.95 0.04 10.68
C PHE A 50 8.23 1.32 11.47
N GLY A 51 8.93 1.17 12.59
CA GLY A 51 9.42 2.24 13.44
C GLY A 51 10.95 2.29 13.38
N LEU A 52 11.49 3.48 13.22
CA LEU A 52 12.92 3.74 13.41
C LEU A 52 13.11 4.35 14.80
N GLN A 53 13.90 3.69 15.64
CA GLN A 53 14.15 4.10 17.03
C GLN A 53 15.65 4.17 17.31
N ASP A 54 16.02 5.08 18.22
CA ASP A 54 17.36 5.27 18.79
C ASP A 54 18.54 4.92 17.86
N TYR A 55 18.67 5.69 16.76
CA TYR A 55 19.75 5.63 15.75
C TYR A 55 19.87 4.34 14.92
N THR A 56 19.56 3.18 15.49
CA THR A 56 19.95 1.83 14.99
C THR A 56 18.86 0.77 15.11
N GLU A 57 17.76 1.03 15.83
CA GLU A 57 16.69 0.05 16.01
C GLU A 57 15.66 0.15 14.88
N CYS A 58 15.47 -0.97 14.19
CA CYS A 58 14.37 -1.21 13.27
C CYS A 58 13.32 -2.06 13.99
N ARG A 59 12.13 -1.50 14.18
CA ARG A 59 10.98 -2.18 14.80
C ARG A 59 9.88 -2.39 13.78
N CYS A 60 9.15 -3.50 13.86
CA CYS A 60 8.05 -3.80 12.94
C CYS A 60 6.75 -4.09 13.71
N ASN A 61 5.61 -3.64 13.20
CA ASN A 61 4.31 -3.96 13.78
C ASN A 61 3.15 -3.88 12.74
N ASN A 62 1.99 -4.41 13.11
CA ASN A 62 0.73 -4.35 12.36
C ASN A 62 -0.25 -3.30 12.90
N ALA A 63 0.13 -2.59 13.97
CA ALA A 63 -0.57 -1.44 14.53
C ALA A 63 0.45 -0.40 15.01
N TYR A 64 0.01 0.85 15.17
CA TYR A 64 0.80 1.95 15.72
C TYR A 64 -0.14 2.98 16.35
N GLY A 65 0.41 3.90 17.15
CA GLY A 65 -0.35 5.02 17.71
C GLY A 65 -1.21 4.62 18.90
N ARG A 66 -0.87 3.53 19.61
CA ARG A 66 -1.46 3.20 20.92
C ARG A 66 -1.20 4.30 21.96
N HIS A 67 -0.08 5.01 21.81
CA HIS A 67 0.29 6.17 22.61
C HIS A 67 0.22 7.46 21.78
N ASN A 68 0.53 8.59 22.41
CA ASN A 68 0.43 9.91 21.79
C ASN A 68 1.39 10.11 20.61
N LYS A 69 0.88 10.78 19.56
CA LYS A 69 1.71 11.42 18.54
C LYS A 69 2.49 12.57 19.17
N LEU A 70 3.76 12.71 18.81
CA LEU A 70 4.67 13.72 19.33
C LEU A 70 5.00 14.80 18.28
N SER A 71 5.68 15.85 18.71
CA SER A 71 6.33 16.80 17.81
C SER A 71 7.43 16.10 17.01
N GLU A 72 7.63 16.51 15.75
CA GLU A 72 8.72 16.03 14.90
C GLU A 72 10.11 16.31 15.51
N SER A 73 10.24 17.31 16.38
CA SER A 73 11.46 17.58 17.16
C SER A 73 11.85 16.44 18.12
N SER A 74 10.88 15.63 18.56
CA SER A 74 11.12 14.44 19.39
C SER A 74 11.74 13.28 18.59
N CYS A 75 11.58 13.27 17.26
CA CYS A 75 12.19 12.31 16.35
C CYS A 75 13.46 12.87 15.71
N SER A 76 14.35 13.45 16.52
CA SER A 76 15.52 14.18 16.04
C SER A 76 16.79 13.33 15.89
N ASN A 77 16.87 12.12 16.45
CA ASN A 77 18.05 11.26 16.34
C ASN A 77 18.34 10.94 14.87
N THR A 78 19.62 10.99 14.49
CA THR A 78 20.05 10.73 13.12
C THR A 78 20.16 9.22 12.85
N CYS A 79 19.78 8.78 11.66
CA CYS A 79 19.97 7.38 11.28
C CYS A 79 21.45 7.02 11.17
N ARG A 80 21.90 5.94 11.82
CA ARG A 80 23.32 5.57 11.84
C ARG A 80 23.89 5.28 10.45
N GLY A 81 23.08 4.75 9.53
CA GLY A 81 23.46 4.52 8.13
C GLY A 81 23.34 5.76 7.23
N ASN A 82 22.72 6.86 7.68
CA ASN A 82 22.66 8.13 6.94
C ASN A 82 22.28 9.29 7.87
N SER A 83 23.25 10.12 8.24
CA SER A 83 23.07 11.23 9.19
C SER A 83 22.13 12.36 8.71
N ARG A 84 21.72 12.37 7.43
CA ARG A 84 20.73 13.31 6.89
C ARG A 84 19.29 12.88 7.18
N LEU A 85 19.07 11.62 7.58
CA LEU A 85 17.75 11.04 7.86
C LEU A 85 17.49 10.96 9.37
N ARG A 86 16.21 10.91 9.74
CA ARG A 86 15.75 10.84 11.13
C ARG A 86 15.28 9.43 11.48
N CYS A 87 15.67 8.98 12.67
CA CYS A 87 15.44 7.63 13.19
C CYS A 87 14.99 7.71 14.67
N GLY A 88 13.87 8.41 14.90
CA GLY A 88 13.18 8.46 16.19
C GLY A 88 13.96 9.15 17.31
N GLY A 89 13.82 8.57 18.49
CA GLY A 89 14.49 8.96 19.75
C GLY A 89 14.57 7.76 20.69
N SER A 90 14.98 7.97 21.94
CA SER A 90 14.88 6.92 22.96
C SER A 90 13.40 6.71 23.32
N TYR A 91 12.90 5.47 23.22
CA TYR A 91 11.47 5.11 23.37
C TYR A 91 10.52 5.92 22.45
N ILE A 92 11.00 6.39 21.30
CA ILE A 92 10.25 7.22 20.35
C ILE A 92 10.52 6.72 18.93
N ASN A 93 9.45 6.44 18.17
CA ASN A 93 9.54 5.95 16.80
C ASN A 93 9.28 7.07 15.79
N SER A 94 10.16 7.20 14.77
CA SER A 94 9.73 7.70 13.46
C SER A 94 8.96 6.58 12.77
N VAL A 95 7.64 6.73 12.62
CA VAL A 95 6.74 5.65 12.14
C VAL A 95 6.45 5.81 10.64
N TYR A 96 6.52 4.69 9.93
CA TYR A 96 6.31 4.59 8.49
C TYR A 96 5.38 3.42 8.12
N ARG A 97 4.62 3.56 7.03
CA ARG A 97 3.98 2.45 6.32
C ARG A 97 4.99 1.72 5.43
N ILE A 98 4.78 0.43 5.19
CA ILE A 98 5.60 -0.39 4.29
C ILE A 98 5.30 -0.09 2.81
N GLU A 99 6.35 0.01 1.99
CA GLU A 99 6.34 0.44 0.58
C GLU A 99 5.53 -0.45 -0.37
N LYS A 100 5.28 -1.73 0.01
CA LYS A 100 4.49 -2.73 -0.73
C LYS A 100 3.12 -2.22 -1.19
N LEU A 101 2.58 -1.19 -0.56
CA LEU A 101 1.21 -0.72 -0.79
C LEU A 101 1.11 0.34 -1.87
N LEU A 102 2.08 1.26 -1.92
CA LEU A 102 2.20 2.22 -3.00
C LEU A 102 2.54 1.50 -4.32
N SER A 103 3.40 0.47 -4.28
CA SER A 103 3.72 -0.34 -5.45
C SER A 103 2.57 -1.23 -5.93
N GLN A 104 1.54 -1.46 -5.10
CA GLN A 104 0.32 -2.16 -5.50
C GLN A 104 -0.78 -1.20 -5.99
N PHE A 105 -0.71 0.11 -5.73
CA PHE A 105 -1.74 1.06 -6.15
C PHE A 105 -1.66 1.36 -7.66
N LEU A 106 -2.73 1.02 -8.40
CA LEU A 106 -2.81 1.21 -9.85
C LEU A 106 -3.48 2.54 -10.23
N GLY A 107 -4.22 3.17 -9.31
CA GLY A 107 -4.82 4.49 -9.49
C GLY A 107 -6.29 4.56 -9.09
N CYS A 108 -6.93 5.66 -9.51
CA CYS A 108 -8.31 5.98 -9.19
C CYS A 108 -9.23 5.74 -10.39
N TYR A 109 -10.26 4.92 -10.21
CA TYR A 109 -11.20 4.51 -11.28
C TYR A 109 -12.64 4.75 -10.85
N LYS A 110 -13.54 5.03 -11.78
CA LYS A 110 -14.95 5.33 -11.45
C LYS A 110 -15.70 4.06 -11.06
N GLU A 111 -16.48 4.14 -9.99
CA GLU A 111 -17.44 3.10 -9.61
C GLU A 111 -18.80 3.37 -10.28
N GLY A 112 -19.57 2.31 -10.53
CA GLY A 112 -20.87 2.43 -11.19
C GLY A 112 -21.83 1.28 -10.88
N THR A 113 -22.91 1.23 -11.66
CA THR A 113 -23.87 0.12 -11.68
C THR A 113 -24.01 -0.38 -13.12
N PRO A 114 -23.69 -1.65 -13.44
CA PRO A 114 -23.04 -2.66 -12.58
C PRO A 114 -21.69 -2.21 -12.01
N ARG A 115 -21.23 -2.83 -10.91
CA ARG A 115 -19.94 -2.47 -10.27
C ARG A 115 -18.76 -2.59 -11.24
N ASP A 116 -17.77 -1.72 -11.06
CA ASP A 116 -16.54 -1.69 -11.83
C ASP A 116 -15.68 -2.94 -11.60
N LEU A 117 -15.57 -3.41 -10.35
CA LEU A 117 -14.96 -4.68 -10.02
C LEU A 117 -15.99 -5.80 -9.99
N TRP A 118 -15.86 -6.75 -10.92
CA TRP A 118 -16.68 -7.95 -10.98
C TRP A 118 -16.11 -9.04 -10.07
N GLY A 119 -16.67 -9.16 -8.87
CA GLY A 119 -16.23 -10.15 -7.86
C GLY A 119 -16.84 -9.92 -6.47
N ASP A 120 -16.18 -10.41 -5.43
CA ASP A 120 -16.61 -10.28 -4.02
C ASP A 120 -16.77 -8.81 -3.59
N GLN A 121 -17.62 -8.54 -2.59
CA GLN A 121 -17.67 -7.26 -1.91
C GLN A 121 -18.04 -7.46 -0.43
N SER A 122 -17.37 -6.72 0.45
CA SER A 122 -17.60 -6.80 1.90
C SER A 122 -17.20 -5.52 2.60
N LEU A 123 -17.90 -5.20 3.69
CA LEU A 123 -17.43 -4.22 4.66
C LEU A 123 -16.18 -4.74 5.39
N LEU A 124 -15.24 -3.83 5.60
CA LEU A 124 -14.06 -3.99 6.45
C LEU A 124 -14.37 -3.40 7.83
N ASP A 125 -13.79 -4.00 8.87
CA ASP A 125 -13.81 -3.40 10.21
C ASP A 125 -12.92 -2.14 10.23
N GLY A 126 -13.39 -1.08 10.88
CA GLY A 126 -12.83 0.27 10.80
C GLY A 126 -11.50 0.46 11.55
N THR A 127 -10.93 -0.63 12.07
CA THR A 127 -9.77 -0.69 12.96
C THR A 127 -8.44 -0.90 12.21
N LEU A 128 -8.47 -1.18 10.91
CA LEU A 128 -7.29 -1.59 10.13
C LEU A 128 -7.09 -0.75 8.85
N SER A 129 -5.89 -0.84 8.31
CA SER A 129 -5.46 -0.35 7.00
C SER A 129 -6.29 -0.98 5.87
N ALA A 130 -7.40 -0.34 5.50
CA ALA A 130 -8.37 -0.88 4.55
C ALA A 130 -7.78 -1.44 3.23
N PRO A 131 -6.77 -0.81 2.59
CA PRO A 131 -6.13 -1.37 1.39
C PRO A 131 -5.45 -2.72 1.62
N GLU A 132 -4.73 -2.88 2.72
CA GLU A 132 -3.94 -4.07 3.04
C GLU A 132 -4.83 -5.29 3.27
N VAL A 133 -5.84 -5.10 4.11
CA VAL A 133 -6.84 -6.13 4.44
C VAL A 133 -7.62 -6.52 3.19
N CYS A 134 -7.97 -5.56 2.34
CA CYS A 134 -8.68 -5.84 1.10
C CYS A 134 -7.79 -6.61 0.10
N VAL A 135 -6.55 -6.18 -0.13
CA VAL A 135 -5.60 -6.85 -1.03
C VAL A 135 -5.37 -8.31 -0.62
N GLU A 136 -5.04 -8.57 0.65
CA GLU A 136 -4.79 -9.95 1.11
C GLU A 136 -6.08 -10.79 1.17
N ARG A 137 -7.26 -10.20 1.40
CA ARG A 137 -8.56 -10.89 1.27
C ARG A 137 -8.84 -11.30 -0.17
N CYS A 138 -8.71 -10.36 -1.11
CA CYS A 138 -8.98 -10.61 -2.53
C CYS A 138 -8.01 -11.64 -3.10
N LYS A 139 -6.73 -11.57 -2.72
CA LYS A 139 -5.71 -12.59 -3.01
C LYS A 139 -6.10 -13.97 -2.48
N LYS A 140 -6.47 -14.10 -1.20
CA LYS A 140 -6.94 -15.37 -0.62
C LYS A 140 -8.19 -15.95 -1.31
N LYS A 141 -8.93 -15.14 -2.05
CA LYS A 141 -10.09 -15.53 -2.86
C LYS A 141 -9.78 -15.70 -4.36
N GLY A 142 -8.52 -15.57 -4.78
CA GLY A 142 -8.09 -15.75 -6.18
C GLY A 142 -8.39 -14.56 -7.12
N PHE A 143 -8.66 -13.37 -6.59
CA PHE A 143 -8.89 -12.17 -7.40
C PHE A 143 -7.58 -11.42 -7.68
N HIS A 144 -7.41 -10.94 -8.92
CA HIS A 144 -6.24 -10.18 -9.37
C HIS A 144 -6.24 -8.73 -8.84
N PHE A 145 -7.42 -8.19 -8.54
CA PHE A 145 -7.59 -6.80 -8.11
C PHE A 145 -8.40 -6.71 -6.82
N ALA A 146 -8.03 -5.71 -6.03
CA ALA A 146 -8.73 -5.26 -4.85
C ALA A 146 -9.02 -3.76 -5.00
N ALA A 147 -10.15 -3.31 -4.48
CA ALA A 147 -10.49 -1.90 -4.39
C ALA A 147 -11.07 -1.57 -3.02
N VAL A 148 -10.62 -0.46 -2.45
CA VAL A 148 -11.28 0.15 -1.30
C VAL A 148 -12.13 1.29 -1.81
N LYS A 149 -13.41 1.30 -1.44
CA LYS A 149 -14.33 2.42 -1.67
C LYS A 149 -15.18 2.76 -0.46
N ASN A 150 -15.77 3.94 -0.48
CA ASN A 150 -16.67 4.42 0.56
C ASN A 150 -16.11 4.16 1.98
N TYR A 151 -14.83 4.50 2.17
CA TYR A 151 -14.06 4.41 3.43
C TYR A 151 -13.83 3.00 4.02
N ALA A 152 -14.72 2.02 3.80
CA ALA A 152 -14.66 0.70 4.42
C ALA A 152 -15.13 -0.46 3.52
N VAL A 153 -15.55 -0.22 2.27
CA VAL A 153 -16.01 -1.30 1.37
C VAL A 153 -14.82 -1.86 0.61
N CYS A 154 -14.43 -3.10 0.93
CA CYS A 154 -13.55 -3.89 0.09
C CYS A 154 -14.33 -4.50 -1.07
N SER A 155 -13.84 -4.33 -2.28
CA SER A 155 -14.34 -4.98 -3.50
C SER A 155 -13.20 -5.77 -4.12
N CYS A 156 -13.46 -6.99 -4.58
CA CYS A 156 -12.51 -7.81 -5.32
C CYS A 156 -12.96 -7.96 -6.77
N GLY A 157 -12.02 -8.14 -7.69
CA GLY A 157 -12.33 -8.31 -9.10
C GLY A 157 -11.24 -9.02 -9.89
N VAL A 158 -11.64 -9.66 -11.00
CA VAL A 158 -10.73 -10.17 -12.03
C VAL A 158 -10.44 -9.13 -13.12
N SER A 159 -11.22 -8.05 -13.15
CA SER A 159 -11.08 -6.88 -14.02
C SER A 159 -11.58 -5.61 -13.30
N PHE A 160 -11.24 -4.45 -13.83
CA PHE A 160 -11.65 -3.12 -13.37
C PHE A 160 -11.54 -2.09 -14.50
N GLY A 161 -12.01 -0.87 -14.29
CA GLY A 161 -11.80 0.28 -15.18
C GLY A 161 -12.80 0.43 -16.32
N ARG A 162 -13.96 -0.24 -16.26
CA ARG A 162 -15.07 -0.16 -17.22
C ARG A 162 -15.54 1.27 -17.48
N TYR A 163 -15.51 2.10 -16.43
CA TYR A 163 -15.95 3.50 -16.47
C TYR A 163 -14.79 4.50 -16.65
N GLY A 164 -13.56 3.99 -16.86
CA GLY A 164 -12.34 4.77 -16.98
C GLY A 164 -11.83 5.36 -15.67
N LYS A 165 -10.76 6.17 -15.78
CA LYS A 165 -10.15 6.83 -14.62
C LYS A 165 -11.10 7.86 -14.00
N ALA A 166 -11.13 7.89 -12.67
CA ALA A 166 -11.79 8.94 -11.88
C ALA A 166 -10.80 10.09 -11.63
N ASN A 167 -11.28 11.18 -11.00
CA ASN A 167 -10.39 12.25 -10.56
C ASN A 167 -9.48 11.72 -9.43
N PRO A 168 -8.15 11.82 -9.52
CA PRO A 168 -7.25 11.28 -8.50
C PRO A 168 -7.53 11.75 -7.08
N LYS A 169 -8.13 12.95 -6.91
CA LYS A 169 -8.55 13.48 -5.60
C LYS A 169 -9.64 12.63 -4.93
N ASP A 170 -10.45 11.90 -5.71
CA ASP A 170 -11.56 11.09 -5.20
C ASP A 170 -11.09 9.76 -4.58
N CYS A 171 -9.83 9.37 -4.81
CA CYS A 171 -9.14 8.23 -4.18
C CYS A 171 -7.99 8.66 -3.24
N ASN A 172 -8.00 9.94 -2.85
CA ASN A 172 -7.09 10.49 -1.85
C ASN A 172 -7.76 11.09 -0.57
N PRO A 173 -9.04 10.85 -0.21
CA PRO A 173 -9.50 11.22 1.13
C PRO A 173 -8.80 10.39 2.22
N LYS A 174 -8.38 11.08 3.29
CA LYS A 174 -7.94 10.45 4.54
C LYS A 174 -9.16 9.85 5.25
N CYS A 175 -9.11 8.55 5.55
CA CYS A 175 -10.02 7.91 6.49
C CYS A 175 -9.62 8.25 7.94
N GLY A 176 -10.55 8.10 8.89
CA GLY A 176 -10.26 8.26 10.32
C GLY A 176 -9.21 7.28 10.87
N SER A 177 -8.94 6.18 10.17
CA SER A 177 -7.99 5.12 10.53
C SER A 177 -7.07 4.68 9.36
N GLY A 178 -6.99 5.44 8.26
CA GLY A 178 -6.17 5.04 7.11
C GLY A 178 -6.07 6.07 5.98
N GLU A 179 -5.23 5.78 4.98
CA GLU A 179 -5.07 6.61 3.78
C GLU A 179 -5.44 5.81 2.52
N HIS A 180 -5.67 6.53 1.41
CA HIS A 180 -6.15 6.00 0.12
C HIS A 180 -7.54 5.33 0.14
N CYS A 181 -8.44 5.80 0.99
CA CYS A 181 -9.86 5.55 0.81
C CYS A 181 -10.37 6.27 -0.46
N SER A 182 -11.49 5.83 -1.05
CA SER A 182 -12.15 6.58 -2.12
C SER A 182 -13.60 6.94 -1.80
N LYS A 183 -14.13 7.92 -2.53
CA LYS A 183 -15.56 8.29 -2.52
C LYS A 183 -16.45 7.12 -2.95
N ILE A 184 -17.76 7.28 -2.83
CA ILE A 184 -18.76 6.26 -3.18
C ILE A 184 -18.79 5.92 -4.69
N ASP A 185 -18.42 6.89 -5.53
CA ASP A 185 -18.38 6.90 -6.99
C ASP A 185 -16.98 6.65 -7.57
N ALA A 186 -16.00 6.30 -6.72
CA ALA A 186 -14.64 5.98 -7.12
C ALA A 186 -14.12 4.74 -6.40
N ASN A 187 -13.11 4.10 -6.98
CA ASN A 187 -12.40 2.93 -6.46
C ASN A 187 -10.90 3.22 -6.41
N SER A 188 -10.29 3.14 -5.23
CA SER A 188 -8.83 3.05 -5.09
C SER A 188 -8.39 1.66 -5.51
N ILE A 189 -7.84 1.48 -6.71
CA ILE A 189 -7.49 0.16 -7.26
C ILE A 189 -6.10 -0.28 -6.81
N TYR A 190 -5.99 -1.52 -6.36
CA TYR A 190 -4.75 -2.21 -6.05
C TYR A 190 -4.65 -3.54 -6.81
N ARG A 191 -3.46 -3.84 -7.32
CA ARG A 191 -3.12 -5.21 -7.72
C ARG A 191 -2.94 -6.09 -6.48
N THR A 192 -3.42 -7.33 -6.53
CA THR A 192 -2.90 -8.38 -5.66
C THR A 192 -1.54 -8.84 -6.22
N VAL A 193 -0.65 -9.38 -5.37
CA VAL A 193 0.72 -9.72 -5.82
C VAL A 193 0.76 -10.75 -6.96
N GLU A 194 -0.26 -11.59 -7.10
CA GLU A 194 -0.39 -12.55 -8.23
C GLU A 194 -0.64 -11.88 -9.59
N ALA A 195 -0.99 -10.59 -9.63
CA ALA A 195 -1.20 -9.86 -10.87
C ALA A 195 0.08 -9.61 -11.71
N ASP A 196 1.28 -9.99 -11.25
CA ASP A 196 2.47 -10.05 -12.13
C ASP A 196 2.30 -11.11 -13.26
N LEU A 197 1.32 -12.01 -13.13
CA LEU A 197 0.90 -12.94 -14.19
C LEU A 197 -0.33 -12.46 -14.98
N TYR A 198 -1.05 -11.43 -14.51
CA TYR A 198 -2.21 -10.86 -15.18
C TYR A 198 -1.83 -9.57 -15.90
N LEU A 199 -1.36 -9.71 -17.14
CA LEU A 199 -1.03 -8.57 -18.01
C LEU A 199 -2.30 -7.82 -18.47
N GLY A 200 -3.44 -8.52 -18.60
CA GLY A 200 -4.72 -7.95 -19.02
C GLY A 200 -5.58 -8.91 -19.84
N CYS A 201 -6.84 -8.52 -20.07
CA CYS A 201 -7.72 -9.12 -21.08
C CYS A 201 -7.47 -8.40 -22.42
N TYR A 202 -6.63 -8.96 -23.29
CA TYR A 202 -6.27 -8.40 -24.60
C TYR A 202 -7.17 -8.91 -25.73
N ILE A 203 -7.41 -8.07 -26.75
CA ILE A 203 -8.08 -8.49 -28.00
C ILE A 203 -7.02 -9.10 -28.90
N ASP A 204 -6.99 -10.43 -29.00
CA ASP A 204 -6.06 -11.15 -29.90
C ASP A 204 -6.39 -10.80 -31.36
N HIS A 205 -5.71 -9.78 -31.90
CA HIS A 205 -5.80 -9.38 -33.29
C HIS A 205 -5.07 -10.40 -34.20
N ALA A 206 -5.27 -10.31 -35.52
CA ALA A 206 -4.57 -11.17 -36.48
C ALA A 206 -3.03 -11.08 -36.35
N THR A 207 -2.52 -9.95 -35.88
CA THR A 207 -1.21 -9.81 -35.24
C THR A 207 -1.38 -9.92 -33.73
N ARG A 208 -1.02 -11.08 -33.16
CA ARG A 208 -1.24 -11.39 -31.75
C ARG A 208 -0.47 -10.44 -30.82
N ASP A 209 -1.09 -10.02 -29.72
CA ASP A 209 -0.47 -9.10 -28.74
C ASP A 209 0.69 -9.74 -27.94
N LEU A 210 0.76 -11.08 -27.91
CA LEU A 210 1.90 -11.82 -27.37
C LEU A 210 2.89 -12.17 -28.49
N PRO A 211 4.19 -11.84 -28.34
CA PRO A 211 5.15 -11.99 -29.42
C PRO A 211 5.45 -13.47 -29.71
N TRP A 212 5.38 -13.83 -31.00
CA TRP A 212 6.45 -14.65 -31.57
C TRP A 212 7.59 -13.74 -32.01
N LEU A 213 8.76 -14.34 -32.15
CA LEU A 213 10.01 -13.72 -32.60
C LEU A 213 9.83 -12.85 -33.86
N TYR A 214 9.89 -11.51 -33.69
CA TYR A 214 10.18 -10.51 -34.74
C TYR A 214 9.04 -10.22 -35.78
N PRO A 215 9.09 -9.10 -36.55
CA PRO A 215 8.50 -7.76 -36.25
C PRO A 215 7.29 -7.40 -37.19
N ILE A 216 6.52 -6.28 -37.10
CA ILE A 216 6.84 -4.83 -37.22
C ILE A 216 5.61 -3.93 -36.79
N LYS A 217 5.88 -2.83 -36.05
CA LYS A 217 5.16 -1.52 -35.85
C LYS A 217 3.61 -1.38 -35.70
N HIS A 218 3.20 -1.17 -34.44
CA HIS A 218 2.34 -0.12 -33.86
C HIS A 218 1.14 0.53 -34.61
N GLY A 219 -0.04 0.34 -34.01
CA GLY A 219 -1.11 1.35 -33.83
C GLY A 219 -1.38 1.59 -32.33
N ASP A 220 -2.28 2.52 -31.98
CA ASP A 220 -2.58 2.91 -30.58
C ASP A 220 -3.54 1.91 -29.88
N ASN A 221 -3.05 1.21 -28.85
CA ASN A 221 -3.74 0.08 -28.20
C ASN A 221 -4.37 0.45 -26.85
N THR A 222 -5.38 1.32 -26.85
CA THR A 222 -6.20 1.58 -25.64
C THR A 222 -7.36 0.57 -25.55
N PRO A 223 -7.51 -0.23 -24.46
CA PRO A 223 -8.47 -1.34 -24.44
C PRO A 223 -9.95 -0.92 -24.44
N ILE A 224 -10.74 -1.50 -25.35
CA ILE A 224 -12.21 -1.46 -25.34
C ILE A 224 -12.74 -2.89 -25.17
N ASN A 225 -13.30 -3.19 -24.00
CA ASN A 225 -14.16 -4.36 -23.73
C ASN A 225 -13.59 -5.76 -24.06
N CYS A 226 -12.72 -6.30 -23.19
CA CYS A 226 -12.55 -7.76 -23.03
C CYS A 226 -12.59 -8.16 -21.54
N CYS A 227 -12.95 -9.44 -21.29
CA CYS A 227 -13.57 -9.97 -20.06
C CYS A 227 -15.08 -9.64 -19.92
N ALA A 228 -15.95 -10.26 -20.75
CA ALA A 228 -17.42 -10.26 -20.58
C ALA A 228 -18.11 -11.53 -21.14
N ARG A 229 -18.29 -12.55 -20.29
CA ARG A 229 -19.43 -13.50 -20.27
C ARG A 229 -19.68 -13.90 -18.82
#